data_AF-A0A9E2GCE7-F1
#
_entry.id   AF-A0A9E2GCE7-F1
#
_cell.length_a   1.000
_cell.length_b   1.000
_cell.length_c   1.000
_cell.angle_alpha   90.00
_cell.angle_beta   90.00
_cell.angle_gamma   90.00
#
_symmetry.space_group_name_H-M   'P 1'
#
loop_
_entity.id
_entity.type
_entity.pdbx_description
1 polymer ?
#
loop_
_entity_poly.entity_id
_entity_poly.type
_entity_poly.pdbx_seq_one_letter_code
_entity_poly.pdbx_strand_id
1 'polypeptide(L)' 'MKEDKILLDHGSGGKISHSLITDIMLPLFDNPILSQLNDGAIFDIGKKRLAFSTDTYVVDPIF' A
#
# COMPACT_ATOMS: atom_id res chain seq x y z
N MET A 1 -7.65 3.19 18.16
CA MET A 1 -7.43 4.60 18.52
C MET A 1 -7.00 5.31 17.25
N LYS A 2 -7.58 6.46 16.91
CA LYS A 2 -7.06 7.29 15.82
C LYS A 2 -5.77 7.91 16.34
N GLU A 3 -4.62 7.40 15.93
CA GLU A 3 -3.35 7.98 16.34
C GLU A 3 -3.05 9.20 15.46
N ASP A 4 -2.86 10.36 16.09
CA ASP A 4 -2.46 11.59 15.39
C ASP A 4 -0.96 11.60 15.02
N LYS A 5 -0.28 10.46 15.12
CA LYS A 5 1.17 10.33 14.91
C LYS A 5 1.49 9.07 14.13
N ILE A 6 2.49 9.16 13.25
CA ILE A 6 3.06 8.01 12.56
C ILE A 6 4.15 7.39 13.43
N LEU A 7 3.92 6.16 13.86
CA LEU A 7 4.88 5.27 14.53
C LEU A 7 5.61 4.35 13.53
N LEU A 8 6.73 3.76 13.96
CA LEU A 8 7.49 2.78 13.17
C LEU A 8 6.64 1.57 12.75
N ASP A 9 5.70 1.13 13.60
CA ASP A 9 4.83 -0.01 13.30
C ASP A 9 3.96 0.20 12.06
N HIS A 10 3.71 1.45 11.65
CA HIS A 10 3.02 1.76 10.40
C HIS A 10 3.86 1.44 9.15
N GLY A 11 5.19 1.30 9.28
CA GLY A 11 6.09 0.86 8.22
C GLY A 11 6.53 -0.60 8.33
N SER A 12 6.02 -1.37 9.30
CA SER A 12 6.44 -2.74 9.58
C SER A 12 5.88 -3.81 8.63
N GLY A 13 4.84 -3.48 7.85
CA GLY A 13 4.07 -4.43 7.04
C GLY A 13 3.07 -5.27 7.84
N GLY A 14 2.96 -5.06 9.16
CA GLY A 14 2.04 -5.79 10.03
C GLY A 14 0.61 -5.21 10.08
N LYS A 15 -0.13 -5.57 11.14
CA LYS A 15 -1.53 -5.16 11.35
C LYS A 15 -1.72 -3.64 11.38
N ILE A 16 -0.76 -2.92 11.96
CA ILE A 16 -0.82 -1.44 12.07
C ILE A 16 -0.58 -0.80 10.70
N SER A 17 0.41 -1.27 9.92
CA SER A 17 0.57 -0.88 8.51
C SER A 17 -0.68 -1.12 7.69
N HIS A 18 -1.28 -2.30 7.83
CA HIS A 18 -2.53 -2.63 7.12
C HIS A 18 -3.66 -1.68 7.51
N SER A 19 -3.81 -1.36 8.79
CA SER A 19 -4.84 -0.43 9.28
C SER A 19 -4.64 0.98 8.73
N LEU A 20 -3.40 1.46 8.61
CA LEU A 20 -3.11 2.76 7.96
C LEU A 20 -3.57 2.75 6.50
N ILE A 21 -3.32 1.67 5.76
CA ILE A 21 -3.74 1.56 4.37
C ILE A 21 -5.28 1.51 4.29
N THR A 22 -5.93 0.65 5.08
CA THR A 22 -7.39 0.46 4.98
C THR A 22 -8.21 1.62 5.52
N ASP A 23 -7.75 2.26 6.58
CA ASP A 23 -8.57 3.24 7.31
C ASP A 23 -8.30 4.68 6.85
N ILE A 24 -7.15 4.93 6.23
CA ILE A 24 -6.75 6.27 5.76
C ILE A 24 -6.53 6.30 4.25
N MET A 25 -5.69 5.43 3.69
CA MET A 25 -5.34 5.51 2.27
C MET A 25 -6.50 5.09 1.35
N LEU A 26 -7.14 3.94 1.62
CA LEU A 26 -8.24 3.43 0.81
C LEU A 26 -9.42 4.42 0.71
N PRO A 27 -9.93 5.03 1.79
CA PRO A 27 -11.04 5.98 1.69
C PRO A 27 -10.69 7.26 0.93
N LEU A 28 -9.42 7.69 0.99
CA LEU A 28 -8.95 8.91 0.32
C LEU A 28 -8.71 8.73 -1.18
N PHE A 29 -8.35 7.51 -1.60
CA PHE A 29 -8.01 7.18 -2.98
C PHE A 29 -8.94 6.10 -3.57
N ASP A 30 -10.17 6.02 -3.08
CA ASP A 30 -11.10 4.92 -3.36
C ASP A 30 -11.27 4.67 -4.86
N ASN A 31 -10.91 3.46 -5.29
CA ASN A 31 -11.14 2.98 -6.64
C ASN A 31 -11.05 1.43 -6.70
N PRO A 32 -11.68 0.80 -7.72
CA PRO A 32 -11.73 -0.66 -7.83
C PRO A 32 -10.38 -1.36 -8.05
N ILE A 33 -9.35 -0.65 -8.47
CA ILE A 33 -8.01 -1.21 -8.68
C ILE A 33 -7.28 -1.30 -7.34
N LEU A 34 -7.26 -0.21 -6.59
CA LEU A 34 -6.58 -0.13 -5.29
C LEU A 34 -7.29 -0.93 -4.20
N SER A 35 -8.63 -1.01 -4.24
CA SER A 35 -9.44 -1.72 -3.23
C SER A 35 -9.16 -3.22 -3.15
N GLN A 36 -8.43 -3.78 -4.12
CA GLN A 36 -8.06 -5.20 -4.12
C GLN A 36 -6.90 -5.50 -3.16
N LEU A 37 -6.07 -4.51 -2.81
CA LEU A 37 -4.93 -4.66 -1.89
C LEU A 37 -4.01 -5.85 -2.22
N ASN A 38 -3.81 -6.12 -3.51
CA ASN A 38 -2.86 -7.12 -3.99
C ASN A 38 -1.42 -6.55 -4.00
N ASP A 39 -0.43 -7.40 -4.31
CA ASP A 39 0.99 -7.01 -4.49
C ASP A 39 1.23 -5.99 -5.62
N GLY A 40 0.22 -5.71 -6.43
CA GLY A 40 0.26 -4.73 -7.50
C GLY A 40 -1.11 -4.49 -8.14
N ALA A 41 -1.22 -3.41 -8.89
CA ALA A 41 -2.39 -3.06 -9.68
C ALA A 41 -2.43 -3.87 -10.98
N ILE A 42 -3.59 -4.42 -11.31
CA ILE A 42 -3.87 -5.05 -12.60
C ILE A 42 -4.90 -4.23 -13.36
N PHE A 43 -4.59 -3.81 -14.57
CA PHE A 43 -5.48 -3.00 -15.40
C PHE A 43 -5.19 -3.17 -16.89
N ASP A 44 -6.16 -2.82 -17.73
CA ASP A 44 -6.06 -2.94 -19.18
C ASP A 44 -5.70 -1.60 -19.83
N ILE A 45 -4.76 -1.63 -20.78
CA ILE A 45 -4.52 -0.54 -21.73
C ILE A 45 -4.72 -1.09 -23.14
N GLY A 46 -5.82 -0.68 -23.79
CA GLY A 46 -6.23 -1.22 -25.08
C GLY A 46 -6.57 -2.71 -24.97
N LYS A 47 -5.86 -3.56 -25.73
CA LYS A 47 -6.03 -5.03 -25.69
C LYS A 47 -4.98 -5.74 -24.80
N LYS A 48 -4.25 -5.00 -23.96
CA LYS A 48 -3.17 -5.54 -23.14
C LYS A 48 -3.52 -5.43 -21.66
N ARG A 49 -3.34 -6.54 -20.95
CA ARG A 49 -3.40 -6.60 -19.48
C ARG A 49 -2.03 -6.30 -18.90
N LEU A 50 -1.93 -5.31 -18.02
CA LEU A 50 -0.70 -4.88 -17.38
C LEU A 50 -0.74 -5.14 -15.88
N ALA A 51 0.44 -5.37 -15.31
CA ALA A 51 0.68 -5.39 -13.88
C ALA A 51 1.64 -4.25 -13.53
N PHE A 52 1.35 -3.51 -12.46
CA PHE A 52 2.18 -2.41 -11.96
C PHE A 52 2.31 -2.52 -10.44
N SER A 53 3.53 -2.41 -9.93
CA SER A 53 3.83 -2.42 -8.50
C SER A 53 4.98 -1.44 -8.21
N THR A 54 5.10 -1.01 -6.97
CA THR A 54 6.13 -0.08 -6.52
C THR A 54 6.52 -0.38 -5.08
N ASP A 55 7.82 -0.35 -4.81
CA ASP A 55 8.41 -0.48 -3.48
C ASP A 55 9.69 0.35 -3.39
N THR A 56 10.12 0.64 -2.17
CA THR A 56 11.43 1.21 -1.87
C THR A 56 12.08 0.41 -0.75
N TYR A 57 13.41 0.41 -0.70
CA TYR A 57 14.20 -0.33 0.29
C TYR A 57 14.87 0.65 1.25
N VAL A 58 14.68 0.44 2.55
CA VAL A 58 15.21 1.29 3.64
C VAL A 58 16.11 0.51 4.61
N VAL A 59 16.68 -0.61 4.15
CA VAL A 59 17.52 -1.49 4.97
C VAL A 59 18.81 -0.77 5.43
N ASP A 60 19.16 -0.92 6.70
CA ASP A 60 20.37 -0.37 7.32
C ASP A 60 20.88 -1.31 8.43
N PRO A 61 22.17 -1.70 8.45
CA PRO A 61 23.17 -1.46 7.41
C PRO A 61 22.83 -2.21 6.12
N ILE A 62 23.46 -1.80 5.02
CA ILE A 62 23.26 -2.44 3.71
C ILE A 62 23.80 -3.89 3.70
N PHE A 63 24.79 -4.19 4.57
CA PHE A 63 25.52 -5.47 4.64
C PHE A 63 25.78 -5.91 6.08
#